data_AF-A0A8J5GUF8-F1
#
_entry.id   AF-A0A8J5GUF8-F1
#
_cell.length_a   1.000
_cell.length_b   1.000
_cell.length_c   1.000
_cell.angle_alpha   90.00
_cell.angle_beta   90.00
_cell.angle_gamma   90.00
#
_symmetry.space_group_name_H-M   'P 1'
#
loop_
_entity.id
_entity.type
_entity.pdbx_description
1 polymer ?
#
loop_
_entity_poly.entity_id
_entity_poly.type
_entity_poly.pdbx_seq_one_letter_code
_entity_poly.pdbx_strand_id
1 'polypeptide(L)'
;MIMEPLLKWAGNPNVTVVVKAFGLKATTQVLDLQVFAIPRITLKLLVPNFPCFAKILVSLMEKPHVDFGLKLLGADVMSIPGLYRFVQETIKKQVAAMYLWPKTLEVPIMDPTK
;
A
#
# COMPACT_ATOMS: atom_id res chain seq x y z
N MET A 1 21.18 -4.88 9.52
CA MET A 1 21.20 -5.36 8.11
C MET A 1 20.20 -4.54 7.31
N ILE A 2 20.52 -4.15 6.08
CA ILE A 2 19.62 -3.38 5.19
C ILE A 2 19.46 -4.16 3.89
N MET A 3 18.23 -4.26 3.39
CA MET A 3 17.91 -4.90 2.11
C MET A 3 16.87 -4.07 1.35
N GLU A 4 16.97 -4.02 0.04
CA GLU A 4 16.11 -3.23 -0.85
C GLU A 4 15.53 -4.12 -1.97
N PRO A 5 14.64 -5.07 -1.63
CA PRO A 5 14.04 -5.95 -2.62
C PRO A 5 13.10 -5.18 -3.58
N LEU A 6 13.09 -5.61 -4.84
CA LEU A 6 12.07 -5.19 -5.80
C LEU A 6 10.79 -6.01 -5.58
N LEU A 7 9.77 -5.41 -4.97
CA LEU A 7 8.48 -6.04 -4.72
C LEU A 7 7.54 -5.79 -5.91
N LYS A 8 7.08 -6.87 -6.53
CA LYS A 8 6.01 -6.86 -7.53
C LYS A 8 4.90 -7.77 -7.04
N TRP A 9 3.73 -7.22 -6.79
CA TRP A 9 2.58 -7.95 -6.30
C TRP A 9 1.40 -7.68 -7.22
N ALA A 10 0.71 -8.73 -7.65
CA ALA A 10 -0.51 -8.64 -8.45
C ALA A 10 -1.54 -9.57 -7.85
N GLY A 11 -2.75 -9.06 -7.63
CA GLY A 11 -3.88 -9.84 -7.14
C GLY A 11 -5.17 -9.38 -7.79
N ASN A 12 -6.21 -10.21 -7.69
CA ASN A 12 -7.56 -9.85 -8.12
C ASN A 12 -8.48 -9.63 -6.90
N PRO A 13 -8.25 -8.57 -6.10
CA PRO A 13 -9.16 -8.22 -5.02
C PRO A 13 -10.45 -7.62 -5.61
N ASN A 14 -11.58 -7.87 -4.96
CA ASN A 14 -12.84 -7.20 -5.28
C ASN A 14 -13.27 -6.34 -4.09
N VAL A 15 -12.93 -5.05 -4.15
CA VAL A 15 -13.25 -4.08 -3.09
C VAL A 15 -14.36 -3.17 -3.57
N THR A 16 -15.55 -3.30 -3.00
CA THR A 16 -16.71 -2.47 -3.34
C THR A 16 -16.90 -1.36 -2.30
N VAL A 17 -16.83 -0.11 -2.74
CA VAL A 17 -17.07 1.10 -1.95
C VAL A 17 -18.42 1.69 -2.35
N VAL A 18 -19.33 1.85 -1.38
CA VAL A 18 -20.64 2.45 -1.61
C VAL A 18 -20.67 3.81 -0.92
N VAL A 19 -20.88 4.86 -1.70
CA VAL A 19 -21.03 6.23 -1.21
C VAL A 19 -22.50 6.63 -1.35
N LYS A 20 -23.12 7.04 -0.24
CA LYS A 20 -24.49 7.56 -0.22
C LYS A 20 -24.46 9.03 0.17
N ALA A 21 -24.89 9.92 -0.72
CA ALA A 21 -24.94 11.36 -0.48
C ALA A 21 -26.18 11.97 -1.17
N PHE A 22 -26.90 12.87 -0.48
CA PHE A 22 -28.05 13.60 -1.04
C PHE A 22 -29.10 12.70 -1.74
N GLY A 23 -29.37 11.51 -1.21
CA GLY A 23 -30.32 10.55 -1.80
C GLY A 23 -29.77 9.72 -2.97
N LEU A 24 -28.59 10.06 -3.51
CA LEU A 24 -27.89 9.31 -4.54
C LEU A 24 -26.98 8.23 -3.91
N LYS A 25 -26.95 7.04 -4.52
CA LYS A 25 -26.07 5.93 -4.17
C LYS A 25 -25.09 5.68 -5.32
N ALA A 26 -23.82 6.01 -5.11
CA ALA A 26 -22.74 5.68 -6.02
C ALA A 26 -22.01 4.43 -5.51
N THR A 27 -21.83 3.43 -6.37
CA THR A 27 -21.07 2.21 -6.04
C THR A 27 -19.83 2.19 -6.91
N THR A 28 -18.65 2.17 -6.30
CA THR A 28 -17.36 2.05 -6.98
C THR A 28 -16.72 0.73 -6.59
N GLN A 29 -16.23 -0.05 -7.54
CA GLN A 29 -15.50 -1.29 -7.28
C GLN A 29 -14.07 -1.16 -7.78
N VAL A 30 -13.12 -1.54 -6.94
CA VAL A 30 -11.72 -1.67 -7.31
C VAL A 30 -11.43 -3.15 -7.52
N LEU A 31 -10.87 -3.46 -8.68
CA LEU A 31 -10.52 -4.80 -9.16
C LEU A 31 -9.04 -4.86 -9.51
N ASP A 32 -8.50 -6.06 -9.70
CA ASP A 32 -7.19 -6.30 -10.33
C ASP A 32 -6.07 -5.34 -9.87
N LEU A 33 -5.74 -5.38 -8.58
CA LEU A 33 -4.74 -4.52 -7.96
C LEU A 33 -3.33 -5.05 -8.25
N GLN A 34 -2.49 -4.20 -8.82
CA GLN A 34 -1.08 -4.46 -9.06
C GLN A 34 -0.25 -3.37 -8.39
N VAL A 35 0.76 -3.79 -7.63
CA VAL A 35 1.63 -2.91 -6.84
C VAL A 35 3.09 -3.24 -7.15
N PHE A 36 3.85 -2.22 -7.50
CA PHE A 36 5.29 -2.29 -7.70
C PHE A 36 5.95 -1.30 -6.74
N ALA A 37 6.82 -1.79 -5.88
CA ALA A 37 7.47 -0.99 -4.86
C ALA A 37 8.90 -1.48 -4.61
N ILE A 38 9.75 -0.58 -4.13
CA ILE A 38 11.10 -0.92 -3.65
C ILE A 38 11.13 -0.58 -2.15
N PRO A 39 10.64 -1.47 -1.28
CA PRO A 39 10.75 -1.28 0.15
C PRO A 39 12.20 -1.49 0.61
N ARG A 40 12.69 -0.55 1.40
CA ARG A 40 13.92 -0.69 2.19
C ARG A 40 13.56 -1.30 3.55
N ILE A 41 14.04 -2.51 3.77
CA ILE A 41 13.85 -3.27 5.01
C ILE A 41 15.15 -3.21 5.81
N THR A 42 15.08 -2.74 7.04
CA THR A 42 16.21 -2.66 7.97
C THR A 42 15.93 -3.49 9.21
N LEU A 43 16.77 -4.49 9.46
CA LEU A 43 16.79 -5.23 10.71
C LEU A 43 17.58 -4.41 11.74
N LYS A 44 16.91 -3.97 12.80
CA LYS A 44 17.49 -3.21 13.92
C LYS A 44 17.43 -4.01 15.22
N LEU A 45 18.26 -3.59 16.17
CA LEU A 45 18.45 -4.23 17.48
C LEU A 45 18.90 -5.68 17.33
N LEU A 46 20.14 -5.85 16.84
CA LEU A 46 20.74 -7.17 16.73
C LEU A 46 21.00 -7.72 18.13
N VAL A 47 20.42 -8.88 18.42
CA VAL A 47 20.55 -9.56 19.70
C VAL A 47 21.27 -10.90 19.49
N PRO A 48 21.93 -11.46 20.52
CA PRO A 48 22.59 -12.75 20.41
C PRO A 48 21.61 -13.94 20.39
N ASN A 49 20.34 -13.72 20.76
CA ASN A 49 19.30 -14.75 20.78
C ASN A 49 18.58 -14.81 19.43
N PHE A 50 18.34 -16.02 18.92
CA PHE A 50 17.57 -16.23 17.68
C PHE A 50 16.17 -15.58 17.80
N PRO A 51 15.70 -14.77 16.83
CA PRO A 51 16.14 -14.66 15.43
C PRO A 51 17.26 -13.64 15.14
N CYS A 52 17.98 -13.16 16.15
CA CYS A 52 19.11 -12.23 16.06
C CYS A 52 18.74 -10.77 15.75
N PHE A 53 17.46 -10.39 15.81
CA PHE A 53 16.99 -9.01 15.68
C PHE A 53 15.68 -8.80 16.47
N ALA A 54 15.48 -7.60 17.04
CA ALA A 54 14.27 -7.30 17.79
C ALA A 54 13.22 -6.52 16.98
N LYS A 55 13.64 -5.81 15.92
CA LYS A 55 12.78 -4.91 15.15
C LYS A 55 13.06 -4.98 13.66
N ILE A 56 12.00 -4.92 12.86
CA ILE A 56 12.07 -4.72 11.41
C ILE A 56 11.51 -3.34 11.12
N LEU A 57 12.30 -2.50 10.45
CA LEU A 57 11.85 -1.21 9.94
C LEU A 57 11.66 -1.33 8.43
N VAL A 58 10.48 -1.00 7.94
CA VAL A 58 10.16 -0.98 6.51
C VAL A 58 9.85 0.44 6.08
N SER A 59 10.53 0.95 5.06
CA SER A 59 10.23 2.25 4.44
C SER A 59 10.26 2.12 2.93
N LEU A 60 9.52 2.93 2.21
CA LEU A 60 9.62 3.08 0.77
C LEU A 60 10.63 4.20 0.46
N MET A 61 11.56 3.94 -0.46
CA MET A 61 12.52 4.95 -0.91
C MET A 61 11.92 5.86 -2.01
N GLU A 62 10.98 5.30 -2.78
CA GLU A 62 10.30 5.98 -3.87
C GLU A 62 8.79 5.77 -3.77
N LYS A 63 8.01 6.60 -4.46
CA LYS A 63 6.56 6.41 -4.53
C LYS A 63 6.25 5.09 -5.23
N PRO A 64 5.38 4.25 -4.65
CA PRO A 64 5.04 2.99 -5.29
C PRO A 64 4.23 3.24 -6.56
N HIS A 65 4.40 2.35 -7.53
CA HIS A 65 3.53 2.29 -8.68
C HIS A 65 2.36 1.36 -8.39
N VAL A 66 1.15 1.85 -8.62
CA VAL A 66 -0.10 1.15 -8.30
C VAL A 66 -1.02 1.29 -9.50
N ASP A 67 -1.48 0.15 -10.00
CA ASP A 67 -2.47 0.01 -11.06
C ASP A 67 -3.64 -0.83 -10.54
N PHE A 68 -4.84 -0.50 -10.98
CA PHE A 68 -6.06 -1.20 -10.57
C PHE A 68 -7.15 -1.06 -11.63
N GLY A 69 -8.04 -2.04 -11.71
CA GLY A 69 -9.32 -1.93 -12.40
C GLY A 69 -10.31 -1.11 -11.56
N LEU A 70 -11.15 -0.31 -12.22
CA LEU A 70 -12.18 0.49 -11.56
C LEU A 70 -13.53 0.31 -12.28
N LYS A 71 -14.58 -0.03 -11.53
CA LYS A 71 -15.97 -0.07 -12.00
C LYS A 71 -16.81 0.94 -11.21
N LEU A 72 -17.74 1.62 -11.85
CA LEU A 72 -18.65 2.59 -11.23
C LEU A 72 -20.06 2.24 -11.68
N LEU A 73 -20.95 2.01 -10.72
CA LEU A 73 -22.36 1.64 -10.96
C LEU A 73 -22.52 0.43 -11.90
N GLY A 74 -21.55 -0.49 -11.90
CA GLY A 74 -21.54 -1.67 -12.78
C GLY A 74 -21.05 -1.42 -14.20
N ALA A 75 -20.74 -0.17 -14.57
CA ALA A 75 -20.06 0.16 -15.83
C ALA A 75 -18.53 0.21 -15.62
N ASP A 76 -17.77 -0.27 -16.62
CA ASP A 76 -16.31 -0.16 -16.62
C ASP A 76 -15.89 1.31 -16.77
N VAL A 77 -15.05 1.78 -15.84
CA VAL A 77 -14.65 3.20 -15.69
C VAL A 77 -13.43 3.54 -16.54
N MET A 78 -12.94 2.61 -17.36
CA MET A 78 -11.98 2.89 -18.44
C MET A 78 -12.40 4.11 -19.29
N SER A 79 -13.70 4.43 -19.29
CA SER A 79 -14.36 5.53 -20.00
C SER A 79 -14.36 6.89 -19.29
N ILE A 80 -13.96 7.02 -18.01
CA ILE A 80 -14.00 8.29 -17.27
C ILE A 80 -12.57 8.80 -17.02
N PRO A 81 -11.98 9.54 -17.98
CA PRO A 81 -10.69 10.19 -17.79
C PRO A 81 -10.78 11.16 -16.61
N GLY A 82 -9.85 11.04 -15.65
CA GLY A 82 -9.77 11.91 -14.47
C GLY A 82 -10.08 11.20 -13.16
N LEU A 83 -11.15 10.41 -13.05
CA LEU A 83 -11.49 9.71 -11.80
C LEU A 83 -10.44 8.64 -11.45
N TYR A 84 -10.03 7.85 -12.45
CA TYR A 84 -8.94 6.88 -12.30
C TYR A 84 -7.67 7.56 -11.77
N ARG A 85 -7.27 8.66 -12.41
CA ARG A 85 -6.08 9.43 -12.04
C ARG A 85 -6.19 10.02 -10.64
N PHE A 86 -7.36 10.55 -10.28
CA PHE A 86 -7.61 11.09 -8.94
C PHE A 86 -7.47 10.01 -7.85
N VAL A 87 -8.05 8.84 -8.06
CA VAL A 87 -7.93 7.72 -7.10
C VAL A 87 -6.49 7.23 -7.03
N GLN A 88 -5.83 7.08 -8.18
CA GLN A 88 -4.43 6.66 -8.25
C GLN A 88 -3.50 7.65 -7.53
N GLU A 89 -3.65 8.95 -7.76
CA GLU A 89 -2.88 10.00 -7.09
C GLU A 89 -3.18 10.04 -5.58
N THR A 90 -4.44 9.85 -5.18
CA THR A 90 -4.84 9.79 -3.77
C THR A 90 -4.19 8.61 -3.05
N ILE A 91 -4.25 7.42 -3.63
CA ILE A 91 -3.61 6.21 -3.07
C ILE A 91 -2.10 6.42 -2.98
N LYS A 92 -1.47 6.87 -4.07
CA LYS A 92 -0.02 7.15 -4.09
C LYS A 92 0.37 8.16 -3.01
N LYS A 93 -0.42 9.22 -2.82
CA LYS A 93 -0.18 10.25 -1.80
C LYS A 93 -0.32 9.70 -0.38
N GLN A 94 -1.36 8.91 -0.11
CA GLN A 94 -1.58 8.30 1.21
C GLN A 94 -0.49 7.30 1.57
N VAL A 95 -0.15 6.39 0.64
CA VAL A 95 0.91 5.41 0.84
C VAL A 95 2.26 6.10 1.04
N ALA A 96 2.55 7.15 0.27
CA ALA A 96 3.75 7.95 0.48
C ALA A 96 3.77 8.65 1.85
N ALA A 97 2.66 9.23 2.30
CA ALA A 97 2.60 9.89 3.60
C ALA A 97 2.84 8.94 4.79
N MET A 98 2.45 7.67 4.64
CA MET A 98 2.61 6.66 5.69
C MET A 98 3.99 5.99 5.68
N TYR A 99 4.55 5.71 4.50
CA TYR A 99 5.69 4.80 4.38
C TYR A 99 6.87 5.36 3.59
N LEU A 100 6.74 6.49 2.90
CA LEU A 100 7.89 7.09 2.22
C LEU A 100 8.89 7.58 3.27
N TRP A 101 10.17 7.28 3.06
CA TRP A 101 11.24 7.75 3.91
C TRP A 101 11.14 9.28 4.12
N PRO A 102 11.28 9.80 5.35
CA PRO A 102 11.81 9.16 6.57
C PRO A 102 10.79 8.36 7.41
N LYS A 103 9.54 8.21 6.96
CA LYS A 103 8.55 7.41 7.67
C LYS A 103 8.86 5.91 7.51
N THR A 104 8.78 5.19 8.61
CA THR A 104 9.05 3.74 8.66
C THR A 104 7.92 3.03 9.38
N LEU A 105 7.46 1.92 8.82
CA LEU A 105 6.66 0.93 9.52
C LEU A 105 7.60 0.11 10.42
N GLU A 106 7.44 0.25 11.73
CA GLU A 106 8.14 -0.57 12.70
C GLU A 106 7.31 -1.81 13.04
N VAL A 107 7.89 -2.97 12.79
CA VAL A 107 7.32 -4.26 13.18
C VAL A 107 8.19 -4.81 14.31
N PRO A 108 7.69 -4.81 15.57
CA PRO A 108 8.38 -5.44 16.68
C PRO A 108 8.33 -6.97 16.50
N ILE A 109 9.46 -7.62 16.68
CA ILE A 109 9.61 -9.07 16.54
C ILE A 109 9.76 -9.73 17.89
N MET A 110 10.44 -9.05 18.80
CA MET A 110 10.52 -9.44 20.20
C MET A 110 9.74 -8.45 21.05
N ASP A 111 9.13 -8.96 22.10
CA ASP A 111 8.50 -8.11 23.10
C ASP A 111 9.60 -7.28 23.79
N PRO A 112 9.56 -5.93 23.74
CA PRO A 112 10.56 -5.10 24.42
C PRO A 112 10.48 -5.24 25.95
N THR A 113 9.44 -5.87 26.49
CA THR A 113 9.19 -6.01 27.93
C THR A 113 9.60 -7.37 28.52
N LYS A 114 10.15 -8.29 27.71
CA LYS A 114 10.56 -9.62 28.15
C LYS A 114 11.96 -10.03 27.70
#